data_AF-A0A259BIT3-F1
#
_entry.id   AF-A0A259BIT3-F1
#
_cell.length_a   1.000
_cell.length_b   1.000
_cell.length_c   1.000
_cell.angle_alpha   90.00
_cell.angle_beta   90.00
_cell.angle_gamma   90.00
#
_symmetry.space_group_name_H-M   'P 1'
#
loop_
_entity.id
_entity.type
_entity.pdbx_description
1 polymer ?
#
loop_
_entity_poly.entity_id
_entity_poly.type
_entity_poly.pdbx_seq_one_letter_code
_entity_poly.pdbx_strand_id
1 'polypeptide(L)'
;MCSRQAGVLAGLDLAAQAFRLLDPTLAITRLVPDGAPLAAGDAVLRVTGDAHAILSAERVALNFVCRLSGIASATARLVAAARPHGHARMTCTRKTTPGLRALEKYAVRAGGGANHRFGLDDAVLIKDNHIAAAGGIRPALEAARAHVGHLVKIEIEVDTLDQLDEVLAIGADAVLLDNMGPDLLHEAVRRVAGRAVTEASGRVTAEMVPALAASGVDLISCGWLTHSAPILDLGLDFEADSRGSGT
;
A
#
# COMPACT_ATOMS: atom_id res chain seq x y z
N MET A 1 -18.73 16.68 -3.42
CA MET A 1 -17.72 16.12 -2.51
C MET A 1 -16.41 16.80 -2.77
N CYS A 2 -15.82 17.39 -1.75
CA CYS A 2 -14.65 18.24 -1.84
C CYS A 2 -13.60 17.83 -0.80
N SER A 3 -12.32 17.99 -1.15
CA SER A 3 -11.22 17.77 -0.22
C SER A 3 -11.13 18.91 0.79
N ARG A 4 -10.84 18.60 2.06
CA ARG A 4 -10.60 19.62 3.10
C ARG A 4 -9.12 19.95 3.28
N GLN A 5 -8.24 19.12 2.73
CA GLN A 5 -6.79 19.25 2.88
C GLN A 5 -6.05 18.70 1.65
N ALA A 6 -4.76 18.97 1.55
CA ALA A 6 -3.95 18.46 0.46
C ALA A 6 -3.66 16.96 0.61
N GLY A 7 -3.58 16.22 -0.51
CA GLY A 7 -3.35 14.79 -0.47
C GLY A 7 -3.38 14.13 -1.86
N VAL A 8 -3.65 12.83 -1.89
CA VAL A 8 -3.86 12.05 -3.11
C VAL A 8 -5.21 11.34 -2.99
N LEU A 9 -6.02 11.47 -4.04
CA LEU A 9 -7.35 10.88 -4.10
C LEU A 9 -7.27 9.36 -4.31
N ALA A 10 -8.08 8.60 -3.57
CA ALA A 10 -8.36 7.22 -3.88
C ALA A 10 -9.73 6.78 -3.34
N GLY A 11 -10.42 5.91 -4.08
CA GLY A 11 -11.67 5.27 -3.66
C GLY A 11 -12.94 5.88 -4.24
N LEU A 12 -12.87 6.73 -5.27
CA LEU A 12 -14.07 7.32 -5.87
C LEU A 12 -15.07 6.28 -6.39
N ASP A 13 -14.57 5.14 -6.89
CA ASP A 13 -15.42 4.06 -7.36
C ASP A 13 -16.29 3.49 -6.25
N LEU A 14 -15.73 3.35 -5.04
CA LEU A 14 -16.46 2.84 -3.88
C LEU A 14 -17.47 3.86 -3.38
N ALA A 15 -17.10 5.14 -3.35
CA ALA A 15 -18.03 6.22 -3.02
C ALA A 15 -19.21 6.24 -4.00
N ALA A 16 -18.95 6.15 -5.31
CA ALA A 16 -19.99 6.08 -6.34
C ALA A 16 -20.89 4.84 -6.18
N GLN A 17 -20.33 3.68 -5.83
CA GLN A 17 -21.12 2.47 -5.59
C GLN A 17 -22.00 2.59 -4.35
N ALA A 18 -21.53 3.24 -3.27
CA ALA A 18 -22.37 3.48 -2.10
C ALA A 18 -23.63 4.28 -2.46
N PHE A 19 -23.51 5.34 -3.28
CA PHE A 19 -24.66 6.09 -3.76
C PHE A 19 -25.58 5.24 -4.66
N ARG A 20 -25.03 4.52 -5.64
CA ARG A 20 -25.82 3.70 -6.58
C ARG A 20 -26.58 2.55 -5.93
N LEU A 21 -26.03 1.98 -4.85
CA LEU A 21 -26.71 0.92 -4.10
C LEU A 21 -27.93 1.43 -3.35
N LEU A 22 -27.96 2.71 -2.98
CA LEU A 22 -29.13 3.34 -2.37
C LEU A 22 -30.16 3.76 -3.43
N ASP A 23 -29.69 4.39 -4.50
CA ASP A 23 -30.54 4.78 -5.63
C ASP A 23 -29.75 4.72 -6.96
N PRO A 24 -30.08 3.78 -7.87
CA PRO A 24 -29.39 3.63 -9.15
C PRO A 24 -29.70 4.77 -10.13
N THR A 25 -30.67 5.63 -9.85
CA THR A 25 -31.04 6.77 -10.71
C THR A 25 -30.20 8.02 -10.45
N LEU A 26 -29.40 8.04 -9.37
CA LEU A 26 -28.50 9.16 -9.06
C LEU A 26 -27.49 9.42 -10.20
N ALA A 27 -27.43 10.66 -10.66
CA ALA A 27 -26.41 11.11 -11.59
C ALA A 27 -25.10 11.37 -10.83
N ILE A 28 -24.05 10.63 -11.17
CA ILE A 28 -22.74 10.70 -10.50
C ILE A 28 -21.66 11.07 -11.51
N THR A 29 -21.01 12.20 -11.28
CA THR A 29 -19.91 12.69 -12.12
C THR A 29 -18.62 12.72 -11.30
N ARG A 30 -17.62 11.95 -11.74
CA ARG A 30 -16.26 12.01 -11.20
C ARG A 30 -15.54 13.18 -11.84
N LEU A 31 -15.01 14.08 -11.03
CA LEU A 31 -14.36 15.30 -11.50
C LEU A 31 -12.84 15.13 -11.64
N VAL A 32 -12.27 14.23 -10.83
CA VAL A 32 -10.85 13.95 -10.75
C VAL A 32 -10.65 12.43 -10.66
N PRO A 33 -9.66 11.83 -11.34
CA PRO A 33 -9.39 10.39 -11.23
C PRO A 33 -8.66 10.03 -9.92
N ASP A 34 -8.81 8.79 -9.47
CA ASP A 34 -7.98 8.24 -8.38
C ASP A 34 -6.48 8.30 -8.76
N GLY A 35 -5.63 8.57 -7.77
CA GLY A 35 -4.19 8.81 -7.92
C GLY A 35 -3.82 10.26 -8.22
N ALA A 36 -4.80 11.14 -8.46
CA ALA A 36 -4.53 12.56 -8.65
C ALA A 36 -4.16 13.26 -7.33
N PRO A 37 -3.24 14.25 -7.37
CA PRO A 37 -3.01 15.14 -6.25
C PRO A 37 -4.23 16.04 -6.03
N LEU A 38 -4.48 16.39 -4.77
CA LEU A 38 -5.54 17.29 -4.33
C LEU A 38 -4.97 18.45 -3.52
N ALA A 39 -5.61 19.61 -3.65
CA ALA A 39 -5.53 20.73 -2.73
C ALA A 39 -6.81 20.84 -1.88
N ALA A 40 -6.76 21.64 -0.83
CA ALA A 40 -7.95 21.97 -0.05
C ALA A 40 -8.96 22.74 -0.93
N GLY A 41 -10.22 22.31 -0.90
CA GLY A 41 -11.31 22.89 -1.70
C GLY A 41 -11.57 22.18 -3.03
N ASP A 42 -10.68 21.30 -3.49
CA ASP A 42 -10.86 20.60 -4.76
C ASP A 42 -12.11 19.71 -4.74
N ALA A 43 -12.99 19.90 -5.73
CA ALA A 43 -14.16 19.06 -5.93
C ALA A 43 -13.78 17.77 -6.68
N VAL A 44 -14.11 16.61 -6.10
CA VAL A 44 -13.70 15.29 -6.63
C VAL A 44 -14.86 14.48 -7.19
N LEU A 45 -16.06 14.67 -6.65
CA LEU A 45 -17.27 13.95 -7.05
C LEU A 45 -18.48 14.87 -6.94
N ARG A 46 -19.32 14.90 -7.98
CA ARG A 46 -20.64 15.53 -7.97
C ARG A 46 -21.71 14.44 -8.03
N VAL A 47 -22.74 14.57 -7.20
CA VAL A 47 -23.89 13.67 -7.14
C VAL A 47 -25.16 14.52 -7.23
N THR A 48 -26.11 14.12 -8.06
CA THR A 48 -27.37 14.84 -8.29
C THR A 48 -28.52 13.84 -8.36
N GLY A 49 -29.62 14.12 -7.66
CA GLY A 49 -30.80 13.26 -7.61
C GLY A 49 -31.53 13.37 -6.28
N ASP A 50 -32.18 12.30 -5.85
CA ASP A 50 -32.94 12.25 -4.60
C ASP A 50 -32.07 12.57 -3.38
N ALA A 51 -32.45 13.61 -2.64
CA ALA A 51 -31.67 14.10 -1.51
C ALA A 51 -31.62 13.08 -0.36
N HIS A 52 -32.68 12.31 -0.14
CA HIS A 52 -32.73 11.32 0.91
C HIS A 52 -31.75 10.18 0.64
N ALA A 53 -31.69 9.67 -0.60
CA ALA A 53 -30.72 8.67 -1.02
C ALA A 53 -29.27 9.17 -0.87
N ILE A 54 -28.99 10.41 -1.30
CA ILE A 54 -27.65 11.01 -1.18
C ILE A 54 -27.23 11.12 0.28
N LEU A 55 -28.07 11.70 1.15
CA LEU A 55 -27.78 11.86 2.58
C LEU A 55 -27.63 10.52 3.29
N SER A 56 -28.42 9.51 2.91
CA SER A 56 -28.34 8.16 3.49
C SER A 56 -27.03 7.44 3.16
N ALA A 57 -26.50 7.63 1.94
CA ALA A 57 -25.26 7.00 1.50
C ALA A 57 -23.99 7.78 1.91
N GLU A 58 -24.12 9.07 2.26
CA GLU A 58 -23.01 10.00 2.46
C GLU A 58 -21.92 9.44 3.37
N ARG A 59 -22.28 8.98 4.58
CA ARG A 59 -21.28 8.57 5.56
C ARG A 59 -20.50 7.34 5.10
N VAL A 60 -21.16 6.40 4.43
CA VAL A 60 -20.50 5.20 3.88
C VAL A 60 -19.55 5.60 2.76
N ALA A 61 -20.00 6.46 1.84
CA ALA A 61 -19.16 6.96 0.74
C ALA A 61 -17.92 7.70 1.27
N LEU A 62 -18.11 8.61 2.24
CA LEU A 62 -17.02 9.36 2.88
C LEU A 62 -16.05 8.44 3.63
N ASN A 63 -16.54 7.46 4.39
CA ASN A 63 -15.67 6.55 5.13
C ASN A 63 -14.70 5.79 4.21
N PHE A 64 -15.16 5.34 3.04
CA PHE A 64 -14.29 4.69 2.06
C PHE A 64 -13.28 5.66 1.45
N VAL A 65 -13.74 6.77 0.87
CA VAL A 65 -12.84 7.70 0.15
C VAL A 65 -11.84 8.35 1.09
N CYS A 66 -12.24 8.74 2.31
CA CYS A 66 -11.34 9.35 3.29
C CYS A 66 -10.24 8.36 3.74
N ARG A 67 -10.62 7.11 4.02
CA ARG A 67 -9.67 6.05 4.40
C ARG A 67 -8.68 5.75 3.29
N LEU A 68 -9.18 5.50 2.07
CA LEU A 68 -8.34 5.12 0.93
C LEU A 68 -7.47 6.28 0.47
N SER A 69 -8.01 7.50 0.41
CA SER A 69 -7.22 8.69 0.08
C SER A 69 -6.14 8.96 1.14
N GLY A 70 -6.41 8.66 2.42
CA GLY A 70 -5.41 8.71 3.48
C GLY A 70 -4.21 7.79 3.23
N ILE A 71 -4.48 6.53 2.87
CA ILE A 71 -3.46 5.54 2.51
C ILE A 71 -2.69 5.96 1.25
N ALA A 72 -3.38 6.43 0.21
CA ALA A 72 -2.75 6.90 -1.02
C ALA A 72 -1.85 8.12 -0.76
N SER A 73 -2.32 9.08 0.04
CA SER A 73 -1.55 10.26 0.45
C SER A 73 -0.30 9.89 1.25
N ALA A 74 -0.44 8.99 2.22
CA ALA A 74 0.68 8.47 3.00
C ALA A 74 1.71 7.76 2.12
N THR A 75 1.24 6.94 1.18
CA THR A 75 2.10 6.22 0.24
C THR A 75 2.84 7.18 -0.69
N ALA A 76 2.15 8.15 -1.27
CA ALA A 76 2.74 9.14 -2.17
C ALA A 76 3.84 9.95 -1.48
N ARG A 77 3.66 10.30 -0.19
CA ARG A 77 4.70 10.95 0.60
C ARG A 77 5.95 10.09 0.75
N LEU A 78 5.80 8.80 1.07
CA LEU A 78 6.96 7.90 1.21
C LEU A 78 7.65 7.65 -0.14
N VAL A 79 6.87 7.48 -1.22
CA VAL A 79 7.42 7.36 -2.57
C VAL A 79 8.20 8.60 -2.97
N ALA A 80 7.68 9.79 -2.67
CA ALA A 80 8.38 11.05 -2.91
C ALA A 80 9.66 11.16 -2.08
N ALA A 81 9.66 10.68 -0.84
CA ALA A 81 10.84 10.67 0.03
C ALA A 81 11.92 9.67 -0.43
N ALA A 82 11.54 8.53 -0.99
CA ALA A 82 12.49 7.52 -1.50
C ALA A 82 13.14 7.93 -2.83
N ARG A 83 12.35 8.54 -3.74
CA ARG A 83 12.71 8.79 -5.15
C ARG A 83 14.08 9.44 -5.37
N PRO A 84 14.53 10.45 -4.59
CA PRO A 84 15.82 11.09 -4.83
C PRO A 84 17.03 10.21 -4.47
N HIS A 85 16.81 9.11 -3.74
CA HIS A 85 17.88 8.36 -3.09
C HIS A 85 18.16 7.00 -3.75
N GLY A 86 17.31 6.53 -4.66
CA GLY A 86 17.53 5.25 -5.33
C GLY A 86 16.33 4.80 -6.15
N HIS A 87 16.37 3.52 -6.54
CA HIS A 87 15.30 2.87 -7.32
C HIS A 87 14.29 2.10 -6.48
N ALA A 88 14.43 2.16 -5.15
CA ALA A 88 13.58 1.43 -4.22
C ALA A 88 12.09 1.74 -4.41
N ARG A 89 11.25 0.70 -4.48
CA ARG A 89 9.79 0.83 -4.52
C ARG A 89 9.21 0.64 -3.13
N MET A 90 8.33 1.55 -2.72
CA MET A 90 7.56 1.41 -1.49
C MET A 90 6.50 0.32 -1.66
N THR A 91 6.45 -0.66 -0.76
CA THR A 91 5.48 -1.74 -0.78
C THR A 91 4.62 -1.78 0.49
N CYS A 92 3.36 -2.20 0.35
CA CYS A 92 2.49 -2.49 1.50
C CYS A 92 2.70 -3.92 2.02
N THR A 93 2.00 -4.29 3.10
CA THR A 93 2.12 -5.63 3.71
C THR A 93 0.77 -6.35 3.78
N ARG A 94 0.69 -7.42 4.58
CA ARG A 94 -0.56 -8.08 4.99
C ARG A 94 -1.14 -7.54 6.30
N LYS A 95 -0.49 -6.55 6.93
CA LYS A 95 -0.97 -5.83 8.13
C LYS A 95 -2.05 -4.81 7.72
N THR A 96 -3.18 -5.34 7.27
CA THR A 96 -4.32 -4.61 6.70
C THR A 96 -5.54 -4.73 7.58
N THR A 97 -6.50 -3.81 7.43
CA THR A 97 -7.80 -3.95 8.09
C THR A 97 -8.50 -5.23 7.61
N PRO A 98 -9.00 -6.10 8.51
CA PRO A 98 -9.75 -7.28 8.12
C PRO A 98 -10.91 -6.96 7.17
N GLY A 99 -11.05 -7.73 6.09
CA GLY A 99 -12.08 -7.51 5.06
C GLY A 99 -11.79 -6.42 4.03
N LEU A 100 -10.83 -5.52 4.27
CA LEU A 100 -10.56 -4.37 3.39
C LEU A 100 -9.22 -4.45 2.63
N ARG A 101 -8.49 -5.56 2.73
CA ARG A 101 -7.15 -5.73 2.14
C ARG A 101 -7.07 -5.32 0.67
N ALA A 102 -8.03 -5.73 -0.15
CA ALA A 102 -8.05 -5.40 -1.57
C ALA A 102 -8.13 -3.89 -1.82
N LEU A 103 -8.93 -3.20 -1.02
CA LEU A 103 -9.15 -1.77 -1.14
C LEU A 103 -7.93 -0.99 -0.65
N GLU A 104 -7.33 -1.40 0.47
CA GLU A 104 -6.13 -0.77 1.01
C GLU A 104 -4.92 -0.97 0.09
N LYS A 105 -4.75 -2.17 -0.49
CA LYS A 105 -3.72 -2.44 -1.52
C LYS A 105 -3.99 -1.67 -2.82
N TYR A 106 -5.25 -1.43 -3.16
CA TYR A 106 -5.58 -0.53 -4.27
C TYR A 106 -5.13 0.91 -3.97
N ALA A 107 -5.43 1.44 -2.78
CA ALA A 107 -5.02 2.77 -2.38
C ALA A 107 -3.50 2.97 -2.36
N VAL A 108 -2.73 1.96 -1.94
CA VAL A 108 -1.26 1.97 -2.02
C VAL A 108 -0.80 2.17 -3.47
N ARG A 109 -1.40 1.45 -4.44
CA ARG A 109 -1.07 1.64 -5.86
C ARG A 109 -1.49 3.02 -6.37
N ALA A 110 -2.65 3.53 -5.96
CA ALA A 110 -3.10 4.88 -6.32
C ALA A 110 -2.10 5.95 -5.81
N GLY A 111 -1.49 5.74 -4.65
CA GLY A 111 -0.41 6.59 -4.13
C GLY A 111 0.97 6.38 -4.77
N GLY A 112 1.07 5.57 -5.83
CA GLY A 112 2.33 5.30 -6.53
C GLY A 112 3.22 4.22 -5.89
N GLY A 113 2.72 3.53 -4.86
CA GLY A 113 3.39 2.38 -4.25
C GLY A 113 3.16 1.08 -5.04
N ALA A 114 3.68 -0.01 -4.48
CA ALA A 114 3.53 -1.36 -5.02
C ALA A 114 2.92 -2.31 -3.99
N ASN A 115 2.40 -3.43 -4.47
CA ASN A 115 1.84 -4.46 -3.61
C ASN A 115 2.86 -5.57 -3.37
N HIS A 116 3.12 -5.88 -2.10
CA HIS A 116 3.60 -7.20 -1.70
C HIS A 116 2.49 -8.25 -1.89
N ARG A 117 2.76 -9.53 -1.62
CA ARG A 117 1.79 -10.63 -1.70
C ARG A 117 0.46 -10.28 -1.01
N PHE A 118 -0.63 -10.74 -1.60
CA PHE A 118 -1.99 -10.49 -1.13
C PHE A 118 -2.38 -11.43 0.02
N GLY A 119 -2.12 -12.71 -0.14
CA GLY A 119 -2.44 -13.80 0.78
C GLY A 119 -1.21 -14.65 1.13
N LEU A 120 -1.48 -15.84 1.64
CA LEU A 120 -0.45 -16.87 1.87
C LEU A 120 -0.28 -17.77 0.64
N ASP A 121 -1.17 -17.63 -0.32
CA ASP A 121 -1.34 -18.41 -1.54
C ASP A 121 -0.62 -17.82 -2.77
N ASP A 122 -0.18 -16.54 -2.73
CA ASP A 122 0.48 -15.91 -3.89
C ASP A 122 2.00 -16.14 -3.96
N ALA A 123 2.66 -16.24 -2.80
CA ALA A 123 4.10 -16.34 -2.68
C ALA A 123 4.51 -16.91 -1.31
N VAL A 124 5.60 -17.66 -1.30
CA VAL A 124 6.20 -18.15 -0.05
C VAL A 124 7.07 -17.06 0.53
N LEU A 125 6.87 -16.74 1.82
CA LEU A 125 7.78 -15.93 2.61
C LEU A 125 8.15 -16.74 3.85
N ILE A 126 9.37 -17.24 3.84
CA ILE A 126 9.97 -17.96 4.96
C ILE A 126 10.40 -16.93 5.99
N LYS A 127 9.92 -17.10 7.23
CA LYS A 127 10.24 -16.25 8.38
C LYS A 127 11.06 -17.03 9.41
N ASP A 128 11.61 -16.33 10.39
CA ASP A 128 12.24 -16.86 11.61
C ASP A 128 11.63 -18.17 12.13
N ASN A 129 10.31 -18.22 12.31
CA ASN A 129 9.59 -19.36 12.84
C ASN A 129 9.61 -20.57 11.90
N HIS A 130 9.62 -20.35 10.59
CA HIS A 130 9.72 -21.42 9.60
C HIS A 130 11.14 -21.98 9.55
N ILE A 131 12.15 -21.11 9.64
CA ILE A 131 13.57 -21.50 9.71
C ILE A 131 13.80 -22.37 10.95
N ALA A 132 13.31 -21.92 12.12
CA ALA A 132 13.41 -22.65 13.37
C ALA A 132 12.69 -24.02 13.29
N ALA A 133 11.47 -24.06 12.74
CA ALA A 133 10.70 -25.30 12.60
C ALA A 133 11.33 -26.30 11.61
N ALA A 134 11.96 -25.82 10.55
CA ALA A 134 12.64 -26.66 9.55
C ALA A 134 14.04 -27.12 10.00
N GLY A 135 14.60 -26.50 11.05
CA GLY A 135 15.95 -26.80 11.53
C GLY A 135 17.07 -26.07 10.77
N GLY A 136 16.77 -24.92 10.16
CA GLY A 136 17.76 -24.06 9.48
C GLY A 136 17.28 -23.48 8.15
N ILE A 137 18.10 -22.59 7.58
CA ILE A 137 17.80 -21.89 6.31
C ILE A 137 17.74 -22.87 5.15
N ARG A 138 18.76 -23.73 5.00
CA ARG A 138 18.79 -24.75 3.94
C ARG A 138 17.58 -25.67 3.94
N PRO A 139 17.23 -26.37 5.04
CA PRO A 139 16.05 -27.21 5.08
C PRO A 139 14.76 -26.45 4.73
N ALA A 140 14.61 -25.21 5.21
CA ALA A 140 13.43 -24.39 4.92
C ALA A 140 13.30 -24.06 3.43
N LEU A 141 14.39 -23.63 2.79
CA LEU A 141 14.41 -23.30 1.35
C LEU A 141 14.19 -24.53 0.48
N GLU A 142 14.86 -25.65 0.77
CA GLU A 142 14.71 -26.90 0.03
C GLU A 142 13.28 -27.46 0.16
N ALA A 143 12.71 -27.43 1.37
CA ALA A 143 11.33 -27.84 1.61
C ALA A 143 10.34 -26.94 0.84
N ALA A 144 10.53 -25.63 0.86
CA ALA A 144 9.68 -24.71 0.10
C ALA A 144 9.76 -24.99 -1.41
N ARG A 145 10.97 -25.14 -1.97
CA ARG A 145 11.20 -25.45 -3.39
C ARG A 145 10.54 -26.75 -3.82
N ALA A 146 10.51 -27.77 -2.97
CA ALA A 146 9.89 -29.06 -3.28
C ALA A 146 8.35 -29.00 -3.36
N HIS A 147 7.71 -27.98 -2.76
CA HIS A 147 6.25 -27.89 -2.66
C HIS A 147 5.63 -26.80 -3.54
N VAL A 148 6.42 -25.89 -4.10
CA VAL A 148 5.92 -24.79 -4.93
C VAL A 148 5.99 -25.12 -6.42
N GLY A 149 5.00 -24.65 -7.18
CA GLY A 149 5.05 -24.68 -8.64
C GLY A 149 5.98 -23.60 -9.20
N HIS A 150 6.39 -23.76 -10.46
CA HIS A 150 7.34 -22.86 -11.16
C HIS A 150 6.91 -21.38 -11.27
N LEU A 151 5.65 -21.05 -10.96
CA LEU A 151 5.11 -19.69 -10.98
C LEU A 151 5.14 -18.99 -9.61
N VAL A 152 5.48 -19.69 -8.53
CA VAL A 152 5.45 -19.17 -7.16
C VAL A 152 6.86 -18.81 -6.72
N LYS A 153 7.04 -17.54 -6.30
CA LYS A 153 8.32 -17.01 -5.82
C LYS A 153 8.54 -17.35 -4.35
N ILE A 154 9.80 -17.54 -3.97
CA ILE A 154 10.24 -17.79 -2.59
C ILE A 154 11.08 -16.61 -2.10
N GLU A 155 10.55 -15.92 -1.10
CA GLU A 155 11.24 -14.92 -0.30
C GLU A 155 11.64 -15.52 1.05
N ILE A 156 12.79 -15.13 1.59
CA ILE A 156 13.24 -15.54 2.92
C ILE A 156 13.73 -14.33 3.72
N GLU A 157 13.32 -14.28 4.98
CA GLU A 157 13.72 -13.28 5.96
C GLU A 157 15.06 -13.65 6.60
N VAL A 158 15.96 -12.68 6.68
CA VAL A 158 17.27 -12.79 7.33
C VAL A 158 17.55 -11.53 8.15
N ASP A 159 18.22 -11.70 9.29
CA ASP A 159 18.57 -10.61 10.21
C ASP A 159 20.09 -10.39 10.36
N THR A 160 20.91 -11.26 9.75
CA THR A 160 22.37 -11.11 9.70
C THR A 160 22.93 -11.31 8.29
N LEU A 161 24.13 -10.76 8.04
CA LEU A 161 24.83 -10.95 6.77
C LEU A 161 25.33 -12.39 6.56
N ASP A 162 25.58 -13.14 7.65
CA ASP A 162 25.99 -14.54 7.56
C ASP A 162 24.83 -15.44 7.09
N GLN A 163 23.62 -15.19 7.60
CA GLN A 163 22.40 -15.83 7.08
C GLN A 163 22.16 -15.48 5.61
N LEU A 164 22.38 -14.22 5.23
CA LEU A 164 22.28 -13.79 3.84
C LEU A 164 23.24 -14.58 2.94
N ASP A 165 24.49 -14.77 3.36
CA ASP A 165 25.48 -15.54 2.61
C ASP A 165 25.07 -17.02 2.46
N GLU A 166 24.48 -17.62 3.51
CA GLU A 166 23.90 -18.97 3.43
C GLU A 166 22.77 -19.02 2.40
N VAL A 167 21.82 -18.08 2.45
CA VAL A 167 20.72 -17.97 1.48
C VAL A 167 21.25 -17.82 0.06
N LEU A 168 22.26 -16.97 -0.15
CA LEU A 168 22.82 -16.71 -1.48
C LEU A 168 23.58 -17.91 -2.06
N ALA A 169 24.14 -18.77 -1.21
CA ALA A 169 24.77 -20.03 -1.65
C ALA A 169 23.74 -21.08 -2.12
N ILE A 170 22.52 -21.05 -1.58
CA ILE A 170 21.42 -21.97 -1.91
C ILE A 170 20.55 -21.41 -3.04
N GLY A 171 20.36 -20.10 -3.04
CA GLY A 171 19.48 -19.34 -3.90
C GLY A 171 18.08 -19.15 -3.31
N ALA A 172 17.55 -17.93 -3.44
CA ALA A 172 16.15 -17.55 -3.23
C ALA A 172 15.76 -16.52 -4.29
N ASP A 173 14.47 -16.31 -4.55
CA ASP A 173 14.03 -15.28 -5.50
C ASP A 173 14.15 -13.87 -4.90
N ALA A 174 13.91 -13.76 -3.59
CA ALA A 174 13.98 -12.50 -2.85
C ALA A 174 14.49 -12.75 -1.42
N VAL A 175 15.09 -11.71 -0.84
CA VAL A 175 15.56 -11.68 0.54
C VAL A 175 14.98 -10.47 1.27
N LEU A 176 14.38 -10.71 2.41
CA LEU A 176 13.85 -9.68 3.30
C LEU A 176 14.88 -9.44 4.41
N LEU A 177 15.51 -8.27 4.37
CA LEU A 177 16.55 -7.81 5.27
C LEU A 177 15.89 -7.15 6.48
N ASP A 178 15.65 -7.91 7.56
CA ASP A 178 14.83 -7.45 8.68
C ASP A 178 15.62 -6.61 9.69
N ASN A 179 15.11 -5.42 9.99
CA ASN A 179 15.66 -4.47 10.97
C ASN A 179 17.16 -4.13 10.79
N MET A 180 17.71 -4.28 9.57
CA MET A 180 19.07 -3.87 9.27
C MET A 180 19.17 -2.34 9.08
N GLY A 181 20.22 -1.73 9.64
CA GLY A 181 20.51 -0.31 9.41
C GLY A 181 21.07 -0.04 8.00
N PRO A 182 21.14 1.23 7.56
CA PRO A 182 21.55 1.59 6.20
C PRO A 182 22.91 1.03 5.76
N ASP A 183 23.92 1.01 6.64
CA ASP A 183 25.25 0.49 6.31
C ASP A 183 25.24 -1.02 6.07
N LEU A 184 24.50 -1.77 6.91
CA LEU A 184 24.29 -3.21 6.75
C LEU A 184 23.49 -3.52 5.48
N LEU A 185 22.46 -2.73 5.19
CA LEU A 185 21.67 -2.87 3.97
C LEU A 185 22.52 -2.63 2.73
N HIS A 186 23.39 -1.62 2.75
CA HIS A 186 24.29 -1.34 1.63
C HIS A 186 25.25 -2.51 1.38
N GLU A 187 25.83 -3.07 2.45
CA GLU A 187 26.67 -4.25 2.38
C GLU A 187 25.89 -5.50 1.90
N ALA A 188 24.66 -5.68 2.38
CA ALA A 188 23.78 -6.77 1.95
C ALA A 188 23.48 -6.70 0.45
N VAL A 189 23.09 -5.51 -0.06
CA VAL A 189 22.86 -5.28 -1.49
C VAL A 189 24.11 -5.59 -2.31
N ARG A 190 25.30 -5.17 -1.83
CA ARG A 190 26.59 -5.48 -2.46
C ARG A 190 26.86 -6.98 -2.52
N ARG A 191 26.55 -7.74 -1.46
CA ARG A 191 26.71 -9.21 -1.43
C ARG A 191 25.70 -9.92 -2.34
N VAL A 192 24.46 -9.45 -2.37
CA VAL A 192 23.41 -10.01 -3.24
C VAL A 192 23.80 -9.88 -4.71
N ALA A 193 24.37 -8.75 -5.12
CA ALA A 193 24.90 -8.52 -6.46
C ALA A 193 23.92 -8.91 -7.58
N GLY A 194 22.63 -8.59 -7.38
CA GLY A 194 21.55 -8.88 -8.34
C GLY A 194 21.08 -10.34 -8.41
N ARG A 195 21.56 -11.23 -7.52
CA ARG A 195 21.15 -12.65 -7.50
C ARG A 195 19.75 -12.88 -6.93
N ALA A 196 19.23 -11.94 -6.15
CA ALA A 196 17.90 -11.96 -5.56
C ALA A 196 17.36 -10.53 -5.45
N VAL A 197 16.04 -10.37 -5.37
CA VAL A 197 15.42 -9.08 -5.04
C VAL A 197 15.67 -8.77 -3.56
N THR A 198 16.05 -7.54 -3.25
CA THR A 198 16.30 -7.09 -1.88
C THR A 198 15.15 -6.26 -1.34
N GLU A 199 14.63 -6.64 -0.17
CA GLU A 199 13.58 -5.91 0.52
C GLU A 199 14.04 -5.48 1.91
N ALA A 200 14.03 -4.16 2.19
CA ALA A 200 14.19 -3.65 3.54
C ALA A 200 12.84 -3.67 4.28
N SER A 201 12.83 -4.22 5.49
CA SER A 201 11.67 -4.30 6.37
C SER A 201 12.09 -3.99 7.82
N GLY A 202 11.09 -3.81 8.70
CA GLY A 202 11.32 -3.64 10.13
C GLY A 202 11.06 -2.20 10.60
N ARG A 203 9.87 -1.99 11.19
CA ARG A 203 9.43 -0.72 11.80
C ARG A 203 9.76 0.56 10.98
N VAL A 204 9.69 0.47 9.65
CA VAL A 204 9.99 1.58 8.74
C VAL A 204 9.15 2.80 9.07
N THR A 205 9.82 3.92 9.37
CA THR A 205 9.20 5.25 9.53
C THR A 205 9.48 6.13 8.32
N ALA A 206 8.75 7.24 8.18
CA ALA A 206 8.93 8.15 7.04
C ALA A 206 10.34 8.75 6.99
N GLU A 207 10.94 9.00 8.15
CA GLU A 207 12.27 9.59 8.32
C GLU A 207 13.38 8.61 7.91
N MET A 208 13.15 7.30 8.01
CA MET A 208 14.11 6.26 7.62
C MET A 208 14.15 6.06 6.10
N VAL A 209 13.04 6.30 5.41
CA VAL A 209 12.88 5.97 3.97
C VAL A 209 14.01 6.49 3.08
N PRO A 210 14.46 7.76 3.20
CA PRO A 210 15.60 8.26 2.41
C PRO A 210 16.87 7.41 2.56
N ALA A 211 17.24 7.06 3.80
CA ALA A 211 18.45 6.29 4.09
C ALA A 211 18.31 4.82 3.65
N LEU A 212 17.12 4.23 3.84
CA LEU A 212 16.83 2.89 3.35
C LEU A 212 16.92 2.84 1.82
N ALA A 213 16.34 3.82 1.11
CA ALA A 213 16.41 3.88 -0.35
C ALA A 213 17.86 4.08 -0.85
N ALA A 214 18.65 4.93 -0.16
CA ALA A 214 20.06 5.16 -0.47
C ALA A 214 20.95 3.92 -0.32
N SER A 215 20.53 2.93 0.46
CA SER A 215 21.28 1.67 0.60
C SER A 215 21.33 0.86 -0.70
N GLY A 216 20.38 1.11 -1.63
CA GLY A 216 20.29 0.44 -2.92
C GLY A 216 19.34 -0.75 -2.97
N VAL A 217 18.53 -0.96 -1.93
CA VAL A 217 17.50 -2.03 -1.93
C VAL A 217 16.45 -1.81 -3.02
N ASP A 218 15.87 -2.90 -3.51
CA ASP A 218 14.85 -2.85 -4.56
C ASP A 218 13.47 -2.47 -4.01
N LEU A 219 13.17 -2.93 -2.79
CA LEU A 219 11.88 -2.75 -2.13
C LEU A 219 12.06 -2.25 -0.71
N ILE A 220 11.11 -1.44 -0.24
CA ILE A 220 10.97 -1.06 1.17
C ILE A 220 9.53 -1.35 1.57
N SER A 221 9.31 -2.32 2.46
CA SER A 221 7.97 -2.65 2.93
C SER A 221 7.60 -1.92 4.21
N CYS A 222 6.44 -1.26 4.18
CA CYS A 222 5.97 -0.43 5.28
C CYS A 222 4.53 -0.83 5.66
N GLY A 223 4.39 -1.55 6.78
CA GLY A 223 3.06 -1.93 7.29
C GLY A 223 2.21 -0.73 7.71
N TRP A 224 2.85 0.35 8.16
CA TRP A 224 2.18 1.56 8.65
C TRP A 224 1.24 2.17 7.61
N LEU A 225 1.56 2.04 6.31
CA LEU A 225 0.74 2.48 5.19
C LEU A 225 -0.70 1.96 5.25
N THR A 226 -0.93 0.76 5.79
CA THR A 226 -2.27 0.16 5.84
C THR A 226 -2.83 0.07 7.25
N HIS A 227 -2.04 -0.27 8.27
CA HIS A 227 -2.60 -0.42 9.62
C HIS A 227 -2.77 0.92 10.36
N SER A 228 -2.06 1.99 9.99
CA SER A 228 -2.01 3.22 10.78
C SER A 228 -1.97 4.53 9.98
N ALA A 229 -2.07 4.50 8.65
CA ALA A 229 -2.15 5.73 7.87
C ALA A 229 -3.36 6.58 8.31
N PRO A 230 -3.16 7.91 8.51
CA PRO A 230 -4.25 8.82 8.83
C PRO A 230 -5.21 8.90 7.64
N ILE A 231 -6.48 9.21 7.90
CA ILE A 231 -7.45 9.49 6.83
C ILE A 231 -7.11 10.82 6.16
N LEU A 232 -7.50 10.98 4.88
CA LEU A 232 -7.61 12.29 4.25
C LEU A 232 -9.03 12.79 4.49
N ASP A 233 -9.19 14.03 4.94
CA ASP A 233 -10.52 14.59 5.21
C ASP A 233 -11.18 15.10 3.91
N LEU A 234 -12.33 14.53 3.57
CA LEU A 234 -13.21 14.96 2.49
C LEU A 234 -14.62 15.14 3.05
N GLY A 235 -15.38 16.09 2.49
CA GLY A 235 -16.77 16.33 2.86
C GLY A 235 -17.70 16.34 1.66
N LEU A 236 -18.98 16.10 1.91
CA LEU A 236 -20.05 16.30 0.93
C LEU A 236 -20.74 17.63 1.21
N ASP A 237 -20.46 18.63 0.39
CA ASP A 237 -21.14 19.93 0.46
C ASP A 237 -22.44 19.90 -0.35
N PHE A 238 -23.50 20.46 0.23
CA PHE A 238 -24.80 20.61 -0.42
C PHE A 238 -24.92 21.99 -1.05
N GLU A 239 -25.18 22.01 -2.36
CA GLU A 239 -25.65 23.19 -3.06
C GLU A 239 -27.14 22.97 -3.35
N ALA A 240 -28.01 23.69 -2.62
CA ALA A 240 -29.43 23.69 -2.91
C ALA A 240 -29.68 24.47 -4.20
N ASP A 241 -30.42 23.88 -5.14
CA ASP A 241 -30.82 24.58 -6.35
C ASP A 241 -31.75 25.74 -5.95
N SER A 242 -31.33 26.98 -6.18
CA SER A 242 -32.04 28.20 -5.78
C SER A 242 -33.30 28.49 -6.63
N ARG A 243 -33.82 27.48 -7.33
CA ARG A 243 -34.96 27.56 -8.26
C ARG A 243 -36.29 27.10 -7.65
N GLY A 244 -36.51 27.36 -6.35
CA GLY A 244 -37.69 26.88 -5.62
C GLY A 244 -38.44 27.90 -4.75
N SER A 245 -38.01 29.17 -4.66
CA SER A 245 -38.79 30.23 -4.03
C SER A 245 -39.44 31.11 -5.10
N GLY A 246 -40.43 30.55 -5.78
CA GLY A 246 -41.10 31.22 -6.89
C GLY A 246 -42.36 30.50 -7.36
N THR A 247 -43.30 30.28 -6.42
CA THR A 247 -44.77 30.45 -6.50
C THR A 247 -45.43 29.65 -5.40
#